data_AF-A0A453M022-F1
#
_entry.id   AF-A0A453M022-F1
#
_cell.length_a   1.000
_cell.length_b   1.000
_cell.length_c   1.000
_cell.angle_alpha   90.00
_cell.angle_beta   90.00
_cell.angle_gamma   90.00
#
_symmetry.space_group_name_H-M   'P 1'
#
loop_
_entity.id
_entity.type
_entity.pdbx_description
1 polymer ?
#
loop_
_entity_poly.entity_id
_entity_poly.type
_entity_poly.pdbx_seq_one_letter_code
_entity_poly.pdbx_strand_id
1 'polypeptide(L)'
;GQPKLPKNFEEDTWAILKDAITAIFLKQKLSCDVEKLYQAAGDLCLHKLGANLYERVKKECEIHISAKISALVGQSPDLVVFLSLVQRTWQDFCDQMLIIRGIALLLDVKYVKNVANLCSVWDMGLQLFRKHISLSPEIEHKTVTGLLRLIESERLGEAIDKTLLSHLLKMFTDLGMYSETFEKPFLECTSEFYATEGVKYLQQSDIPDYLRHAESRLQEEHDRCILYLEANTRKPLIATTEKQLLQRHTSAIIEKGFTVLMEANRVTDLSRMYTLFQRVDAIEMLKQALSLYIRGTGQGIIMDEEKDKDLVSFLLEFKASLDKILEESFAKNEAFSNTIKESFEHLINLRQNRPAELIAKFLDEKLRAGNKGTSEEELEGILDKVLVLFRFIQGKDVFEAFYKKDLAKRLLLGKSASIDAEKSMITKLKTECGSQFTNKLEGMFKDIELSKEINDSFKQSSQARTKLPTGIEMSVHVLTTGYWPTYPPMDVKLPHELNVYQDIFKEFYLSKYSGRRLMWQNSLGHCVLKVEFPKGRKELAVSLFQSVVL
;
A
#
# COMPACT_ATOMS: atom_id res chain seq x y z
N GLY A 1 -21.66 53.75 61.84
CA GLY A 1 -21.34 52.73 62.86
C GLY A 1 -21.76 51.38 62.31
N GLN A 2 -20.89 50.36 62.38
CA GLN A 2 -21.29 49.00 62.05
C GLN A 2 -22.36 48.53 63.04
N PRO A 3 -23.47 47.91 62.60
CA PRO A 3 -24.44 47.33 63.52
C PRO A 3 -23.77 46.23 64.34
N LYS A 4 -23.95 46.28 65.67
CA LYS A 4 -23.49 45.21 66.57
C LYS A 4 -24.32 43.95 66.29
N LEU A 5 -23.64 42.90 65.85
CA LEU A 5 -24.24 41.57 65.66
C LEU A 5 -24.73 40.99 67.00
N PRO A 6 -25.84 40.23 67.01
CA PRO A 6 -26.23 39.41 68.15
C PRO A 6 -25.08 38.47 68.57
N LYS A 7 -24.92 38.22 69.89
CA LYS A 7 -23.82 37.37 70.42
C LYS A 7 -23.81 35.94 69.87
N ASN A 8 -24.97 35.42 69.45
CA ASN A 8 -25.14 34.05 68.92
C ASN A 8 -25.34 34.01 67.39
N PHE A 9 -25.18 35.14 66.69
CA PHE A 9 -25.48 35.25 65.27
C PHE A 9 -24.75 34.24 64.39
N GLU A 10 -23.49 33.92 64.68
CA GLU A 10 -22.72 32.90 63.94
C GLU A 10 -23.27 31.48 64.17
N GLU A 11 -23.68 31.15 65.39
CA GLU A 11 -24.17 29.81 65.74
C GLU A 11 -25.60 29.57 65.25
N ASP A 12 -26.48 30.57 65.41
CA ASP A 12 -27.87 30.51 64.95
C ASP A 12 -27.94 30.45 63.42
N THR A 13 -27.13 31.25 62.73
CA THR A 13 -27.06 31.25 61.26
C THR A 13 -26.41 29.97 60.72
N TRP A 14 -25.39 29.43 61.42
CA TRP A 14 -24.81 28.14 61.07
C TRP A 14 -25.79 26.98 61.27
N ALA A 15 -26.59 26.98 62.34
CA ALA A 15 -27.59 25.93 62.57
C ALA A 15 -28.60 25.87 61.41
N ILE A 16 -29.08 27.02 60.94
CA ILE A 16 -29.99 27.11 59.79
C ILE A 16 -29.31 26.57 58.51
N LEU A 17 -28.05 26.94 58.26
CA LEU A 17 -27.29 26.46 57.10
C LEU A 17 -26.98 24.95 57.19
N LYS A 18 -26.66 24.44 58.38
CA LYS A 18 -26.41 23.02 58.63
C LYS A 18 -27.67 22.18 58.40
N ASP A 19 -28.82 22.63 58.90
CA ASP A 19 -30.10 21.96 58.69
C ASP A 19 -30.46 21.96 57.19
N ALA A 20 -30.20 23.05 56.48
CA ALA A 20 -30.39 23.12 55.04
C ALA A 20 -29.46 22.15 54.27
N ILE A 21 -28.17 22.10 54.59
CA ILE A 21 -27.20 21.16 53.98
C ILE A 21 -27.62 19.71 54.25
N THR A 22 -28.02 19.41 55.48
CA THR A 22 -28.51 18.07 55.87
C THR A 22 -29.77 17.70 55.10
N ALA A 23 -30.74 18.62 55.00
CA ALA A 23 -31.96 18.41 54.24
C ALA A 23 -31.68 18.15 52.74
N ILE A 24 -30.70 18.86 52.15
CA ILE A 24 -30.28 18.65 50.76
C ILE A 24 -29.70 17.25 50.56
N PHE A 25 -28.78 16.79 51.42
CA PHE A 25 -28.20 15.45 51.31
C PHE A 25 -29.22 14.33 51.54
N LEU A 26 -30.22 14.56 52.41
CA LEU A 26 -31.31 13.63 52.70
C LEU A 26 -32.50 13.74 51.72
N LYS A 27 -32.45 14.65 50.72
CA LYS A 27 -33.55 14.93 49.78
C LYS A 27 -34.86 15.31 50.48
N GLN A 28 -34.77 16.03 51.59
CA GLN A 28 -35.90 16.55 52.36
C GLN A 28 -36.25 17.99 51.96
N LYS A 29 -37.47 18.45 52.30
CA LYS A 29 -37.89 19.83 52.04
C LYS A 29 -37.05 20.80 52.87
N LEU A 30 -36.56 21.87 52.24
CA LEU A 30 -35.86 22.96 52.91
C LEU A 30 -36.83 23.69 53.85
N SER A 31 -36.36 24.00 55.06
CA SER A 31 -37.10 24.75 56.07
C SER A 31 -37.19 26.25 55.76
N CYS A 32 -36.38 26.76 54.83
CA CYS A 32 -36.25 28.18 54.49
C CYS A 32 -36.06 28.37 52.98
N ASP A 33 -36.44 29.55 52.46
CA ASP A 33 -36.22 29.93 51.06
C ASP A 33 -34.72 29.97 50.73
N VAL A 34 -34.34 29.48 49.55
CA VAL A 34 -32.94 29.46 49.08
C VAL A 34 -32.32 30.86 49.06
N GLU A 35 -33.11 31.89 48.80
CA GLU A 35 -32.67 33.30 48.82
C GLU A 35 -32.27 33.76 50.23
N LYS A 36 -33.01 33.33 51.26
CA LYS A 36 -32.69 33.63 52.67
C LYS A 36 -31.43 32.89 53.12
N LEU A 37 -31.24 31.65 52.67
CA LEU A 37 -30.02 30.87 52.92
C LEU A 37 -28.79 31.48 52.23
N TYR A 38 -28.96 31.99 51.01
CA TYR A 38 -27.93 32.72 50.28
C TYR A 38 -27.55 34.04 50.98
N GLN A 39 -28.54 34.82 51.45
CA GLN A 39 -28.30 36.04 52.22
C GLN A 39 -27.59 35.73 53.55
N ALA A 40 -28.02 34.70 54.26
CA ALA A 40 -27.41 34.22 55.50
C ALA A 40 -25.92 33.83 55.32
N ALA A 41 -25.60 33.08 54.27
CA ALA A 41 -24.21 32.77 53.91
C ALA A 41 -23.41 34.04 53.54
N GLY A 42 -24.07 34.99 52.87
CA GLY A 42 -23.52 36.30 52.51
C GLY A 42 -23.16 37.18 53.68
N ASP A 43 -24.03 37.28 54.67
CA ASP A 43 -23.85 38.10 55.87
C ASP A 43 -22.68 37.57 56.72
N LEU A 44 -22.58 36.24 56.88
CA LEU A 44 -21.42 35.61 57.54
C LEU A 44 -20.10 35.92 56.82
N CYS A 45 -20.10 35.95 55.48
CA CYS A 45 -18.93 36.32 54.70
C CYS A 45 -18.57 37.82 54.83
N LEU A 46 -19.57 38.71 54.91
CA LEU A 46 -19.39 40.15 55.10
C LEU A 46 -18.77 40.49 56.46
N HIS A 47 -19.02 39.66 57.47
CA HIS A 47 -18.49 39.82 58.83
C HIS A 47 -17.13 39.15 59.09
N LYS A 48 -16.37 38.83 58.02
CA LYS A 48 -15.04 38.18 58.07
C LYS A 48 -15.02 36.76 58.68
N LEU A 49 -16.15 36.06 58.75
CA LEU A 49 -16.25 34.68 59.26
C LEU A 49 -16.19 33.61 58.16
N GLY A 50 -15.74 33.97 56.95
CA GLY A 50 -15.70 33.07 55.79
C GLY A 50 -14.83 31.81 56.00
N ALA A 51 -13.73 31.92 56.76
CA ALA A 51 -12.84 30.79 57.07
C ALA A 51 -13.55 29.68 57.87
N ASN A 52 -14.24 30.07 58.96
CA ASN A 52 -14.99 29.16 59.80
C ASN A 52 -16.17 28.54 59.03
N LEU A 53 -16.85 29.34 58.20
CA LEU A 53 -17.97 28.87 57.39
C LEU A 53 -17.50 27.81 56.37
N TYR A 54 -16.39 28.03 55.68
CA TYR A 54 -15.84 27.05 54.72
C TYR A 54 -15.49 25.72 55.38
N GLU A 55 -14.78 25.72 56.51
CA GLU A 55 -14.43 24.48 57.23
C GLU A 55 -15.65 23.77 57.80
N ARG A 56 -16.66 24.51 58.27
CA ARG A 56 -17.91 23.94 58.76
C ARG A 56 -18.72 23.29 57.64
N VAL A 57 -18.86 23.95 56.49
CA VAL A 57 -19.51 23.39 55.28
C VAL A 57 -18.77 22.15 54.81
N LYS A 58 -17.44 22.20 54.73
CA LYS A 58 -16.58 21.06 54.37
C LYS A 58 -16.83 19.85 55.27
N LYS A 59 -16.79 20.06 56.59
CA LYS A 59 -16.98 18.99 57.58
C LYS A 59 -18.37 18.37 57.50
N GLU A 60 -19.41 19.18 57.33
CA GLU A 60 -20.77 18.66 57.19
C GLU A 60 -20.93 17.86 55.89
N CYS A 61 -20.43 18.36 54.76
CA CYS A 61 -20.41 17.63 53.50
C CYS A 61 -19.63 16.30 53.62
N GLU A 62 -18.48 16.28 54.29
CA GLU A 62 -17.66 15.07 54.47
C GLU A 62 -18.42 13.96 55.22
N ILE A 63 -19.19 14.31 56.25
CA ILE A 63 -20.01 13.34 57.01
C ILE A 63 -21.04 12.67 56.08
N HIS A 64 -21.78 13.44 55.28
CA HIS A 64 -22.81 12.90 54.39
C HIS A 64 -22.22 12.12 53.20
N ILE A 65 -21.13 12.63 52.60
CA ILE A 65 -20.44 11.99 51.47
C ILE A 65 -19.84 10.63 51.92
N SER A 66 -19.14 10.61 53.05
CA SER A 66 -18.53 9.38 53.57
C SER A 66 -19.58 8.32 53.94
N ALA A 67 -20.70 8.72 54.53
CA ALA A 67 -21.81 7.81 54.85
C ALA A 67 -22.44 7.20 53.59
N LYS A 68 -22.69 8.01 52.55
CA LYS A 68 -23.24 7.51 51.27
C LYS A 68 -22.31 6.57 50.54
N ILE A 69 -21.00 6.87 50.50
CA ILE A 69 -20.02 5.99 49.85
C ILE A 69 -19.88 4.69 50.65
N SER A 70 -19.80 4.77 51.98
CA SER A 70 -19.72 3.57 52.84
C SER A 70 -20.95 2.68 52.72
N ALA A 71 -22.13 3.26 52.46
CA ALA A 71 -23.35 2.50 52.24
C ALA A 71 -23.32 1.65 50.96
N LEU A 72 -22.45 1.95 49.98
CA LEU A 72 -22.30 1.15 48.76
C LEU A 72 -21.57 -0.18 49.00
N VAL A 73 -20.82 -0.30 50.11
CA VAL A 73 -20.10 -1.52 50.45
C VAL A 73 -21.09 -2.66 50.69
N GLY A 74 -20.92 -3.77 49.97
CA GLY A 74 -21.73 -4.98 50.17
C GLY A 74 -23.16 -4.99 49.60
N GLN A 75 -23.59 -3.97 48.85
CA GLN A 75 -25.00 -3.89 48.38
C GLN A 75 -25.41 -4.90 47.31
N SER A 76 -24.51 -5.28 46.41
CA SER A 76 -24.82 -6.23 45.34
C SER A 76 -23.58 -7.02 44.90
N PRO A 77 -23.70 -8.33 44.65
CA PRO A 77 -22.66 -9.11 43.96
C PRO A 77 -22.69 -8.91 42.44
N ASP A 78 -23.84 -8.49 41.88
CA ASP A 78 -23.98 -8.19 40.45
C ASP A 78 -23.31 -6.84 40.13
N LEU A 79 -22.31 -6.88 39.26
CA LEU A 79 -21.51 -5.73 38.87
C LEU A 79 -22.32 -4.68 38.13
N VAL A 80 -23.27 -5.05 37.26
CA VAL A 80 -24.06 -4.07 36.49
C VAL A 80 -24.98 -3.29 37.42
N VAL A 81 -25.67 -4.01 38.31
CA VAL A 81 -26.51 -3.40 39.35
C VAL A 81 -25.68 -2.49 40.26
N PHE A 82 -24.48 -2.95 40.65
CA PHE A 82 -23.56 -2.16 41.44
C PHE A 82 -23.13 -0.86 40.72
N LEU A 83 -22.80 -0.92 39.43
CA LEU A 83 -22.45 0.26 38.64
C LEU A 83 -23.60 1.26 38.56
N SER A 84 -24.85 0.80 38.38
CA SER A 84 -26.02 1.68 38.41
C SER A 84 -26.22 2.36 39.78
N LEU A 85 -25.92 1.68 40.88
CA LEU A 85 -25.95 2.27 42.23
C LEU A 85 -24.86 3.35 42.41
N VAL A 86 -23.65 3.09 41.91
CA VAL A 86 -22.55 4.08 41.92
C VAL A 86 -22.93 5.30 41.08
N GLN A 87 -23.46 5.09 39.87
CA GLN A 87 -23.89 6.18 38.97
C GLN A 87 -25.00 7.02 39.60
N ARG A 88 -25.98 6.39 40.23
CA ARG A 88 -27.03 7.11 40.97
C ARG A 88 -26.48 7.90 42.15
N THR A 89 -25.54 7.32 42.90
CA THR A 89 -24.90 7.99 44.05
C THR A 89 -24.09 9.20 43.60
N TRP A 90 -23.39 9.09 42.47
CA TRP A 90 -22.68 10.20 41.84
C TRP A 90 -23.62 11.29 41.35
N GLN A 91 -24.69 10.94 40.63
CA GLN A 91 -25.67 11.92 40.15
C GLN A 91 -26.33 12.67 41.31
N ASP A 92 -26.76 11.93 42.34
CA ASP A 92 -27.34 12.50 43.54
C ASP A 92 -26.37 13.46 44.24
N PHE A 93 -25.08 13.10 44.31
CA PHE A 93 -24.03 13.97 44.83
C PHE A 93 -23.85 15.24 44.00
N CYS A 94 -23.79 15.14 42.67
CA CYS A 94 -23.67 16.28 41.77
C CYS A 94 -24.84 17.26 41.94
N ASP A 95 -26.07 16.77 41.93
CA ASP A 95 -27.27 17.59 42.09
C ASP A 95 -27.26 18.30 43.45
N GLN A 96 -26.88 17.59 44.52
CA GLN A 96 -26.79 18.13 45.88
C GLN A 96 -25.70 19.20 45.99
N MET A 97 -24.51 18.95 45.43
CA MET A 97 -23.41 19.90 45.46
C MET A 97 -23.67 21.15 44.63
N LEU A 98 -24.43 21.06 43.52
CA LEU A 98 -24.85 22.24 42.76
C LEU A 98 -25.76 23.16 43.58
N ILE A 99 -26.69 22.59 44.36
CA ILE A 99 -27.57 23.38 45.25
C ILE A 99 -26.75 24.01 46.38
N ILE A 100 -25.86 23.23 47.01
CA ILE A 100 -24.99 23.73 48.10
C ILE A 100 -24.08 24.86 47.58
N ARG A 101 -23.51 24.71 46.37
CA ARG A 101 -22.76 25.78 45.71
C ARG A 101 -23.61 27.02 45.47
N GLY A 102 -24.87 26.86 45.07
CA GLY A 102 -25.80 27.98 44.90
C GLY A 102 -26.01 28.77 46.20
N ILE A 103 -26.20 28.07 47.32
CA ILE A 103 -26.34 28.68 48.64
C ILE A 103 -25.03 29.33 49.10
N ALA A 104 -23.90 28.66 48.89
CA ALA A 104 -22.57 29.11 49.27
C ALA A 104 -21.87 30.01 48.22
N LEU A 105 -22.58 30.53 47.22
CA LEU A 105 -21.97 31.26 46.12
C LEU A 105 -21.21 32.52 46.58
N LEU A 106 -21.71 33.20 47.62
CA LEU A 106 -21.00 34.36 48.20
C LEU A 106 -19.71 33.97 48.93
N LEU A 107 -19.62 32.75 49.44
CA LEU A 107 -18.40 32.21 50.04
C LEU A 107 -17.34 31.99 48.96
N ASP A 108 -17.72 31.38 47.83
CA ASP A 108 -16.84 31.19 46.68
C ASP A 108 -16.34 32.53 46.11
N VAL A 109 -17.23 33.52 45.96
CA VAL A 109 -16.91 34.81 45.32
C VAL A 109 -16.11 35.75 46.24
N LYS A 110 -16.45 35.84 47.53
CA LYS A 110 -15.88 36.84 48.44
C LYS A 110 -14.70 36.33 49.27
N TYR A 111 -14.64 35.02 49.55
CA TYR A 111 -13.61 34.46 50.42
C TYR A 111 -12.65 33.54 49.66
N VAL A 112 -13.16 32.50 49.00
CA VAL A 112 -12.31 31.50 48.33
C VAL A 112 -11.42 32.12 47.25
N LYS A 113 -11.96 33.05 46.43
CA LYS A 113 -11.17 33.76 45.42
C LYS A 113 -10.01 34.60 45.98
N ASN A 114 -10.10 35.05 47.23
CA ASN A 114 -9.15 35.97 47.85
C ASN A 114 -8.09 35.27 48.70
N VAL A 115 -8.17 33.94 48.85
CA VAL A 115 -7.24 33.13 49.64
C VAL A 115 -6.53 32.13 48.73
N ALA A 116 -5.21 32.25 48.63
CA ALA A 116 -4.41 31.28 47.88
C ALA A 116 -4.54 29.88 48.50
N ASN A 117 -4.64 28.85 47.64
CA ASN A 117 -4.77 27.43 48.00
C ASN A 117 -6.12 26.96 48.56
N LEU A 118 -7.19 27.76 48.49
CA LEU A 118 -8.56 27.25 48.72
C LEU A 118 -9.24 26.91 47.40
N CYS A 119 -9.89 25.75 47.35
CA CYS A 119 -10.67 25.29 46.20
C CYS A 119 -12.14 25.73 46.34
N SER A 120 -12.86 25.87 45.23
CA SER A 120 -14.29 26.21 45.25
C SER A 120 -15.09 25.15 46.03
N VAL A 121 -16.29 25.50 46.50
CA VAL A 121 -17.18 24.53 47.18
C VAL A 121 -17.44 23.29 46.32
N TRP A 122 -17.52 23.46 45.00
CA TRP A 122 -17.63 22.35 44.04
C TRP A 122 -16.38 21.46 44.06
N ASP A 123 -15.20 22.04 43.86
CA ASP A 123 -13.93 21.31 43.81
C ASP A 123 -13.61 20.64 45.15
N MET A 124 -13.98 21.29 46.27
CA MET A 124 -13.92 20.72 47.62
C MET A 124 -14.80 19.46 47.72
N GLY A 125 -16.04 19.52 47.22
CA GLY A 125 -16.91 18.34 47.15
C GLY A 125 -16.29 17.21 46.34
N LEU A 126 -15.72 17.51 45.16
CA LEU A 126 -15.02 16.54 44.33
C LEU A 126 -13.82 15.90 45.04
N GLN A 127 -13.01 16.69 45.76
CA GLN A 127 -11.90 16.19 46.55
C GLN A 127 -12.35 15.27 47.69
N LEU A 128 -13.46 15.61 48.37
CA LEU A 128 -14.04 14.76 49.42
C LEU A 128 -14.57 13.44 48.84
N PHE A 129 -15.27 13.49 47.71
CA PHE A 129 -15.79 12.30 47.04
C PHE A 129 -14.65 11.39 46.57
N ARG A 130 -13.63 11.97 45.91
CA ARG A 130 -12.39 11.27 45.52
C ARG A 130 -11.73 10.60 46.72
N LYS A 131 -11.52 11.34 47.81
CA LYS A 131 -10.87 10.83 49.03
C LYS A 131 -11.58 9.59 49.56
N HIS A 132 -12.91 9.62 49.66
CA HIS A 132 -13.68 8.51 50.23
C HIS A 132 -13.81 7.30 49.29
N ILE A 133 -13.82 7.51 47.98
CA ILE A 133 -13.67 6.41 47.01
C ILE A 133 -12.29 5.76 47.16
N SER A 134 -11.19 6.53 47.16
CA SER A 134 -9.84 5.97 47.29
C SER A 134 -9.57 5.30 48.64
N LEU A 135 -10.27 5.71 49.71
CA LEU A 135 -10.22 5.04 51.01
C LEU A 135 -10.98 3.69 51.02
N SER A 136 -11.82 3.44 50.01
CA SER A 136 -12.68 2.27 49.88
C SER A 136 -12.28 1.42 48.67
N PRO A 137 -11.14 0.70 48.72
CA PRO A 137 -10.60 -0.01 47.55
C PRO A 137 -11.54 -1.06 46.98
N GLU A 138 -12.46 -1.61 47.78
CA GLU A 138 -13.48 -2.54 47.29
C GLU A 138 -14.42 -1.89 46.27
N ILE A 139 -14.88 -0.67 46.53
CA ILE A 139 -15.79 0.07 45.65
C ILE A 139 -15.05 0.44 44.36
N GLU A 140 -13.83 0.96 44.49
CA GLU A 140 -12.97 1.33 43.37
C GLU A 140 -12.72 0.11 42.45
N HIS A 141 -12.24 -0.99 43.02
CA HIS A 141 -11.93 -2.21 42.29
C HIS A 141 -13.18 -2.83 41.64
N LYS A 142 -14.31 -2.91 42.35
CA LYS A 142 -15.57 -3.43 41.78
C LYS A 142 -16.09 -2.54 40.64
N THR A 143 -15.98 -1.22 40.79
CA THR A 143 -16.41 -0.27 39.74
C THR A 143 -15.54 -0.43 38.50
N VAL A 144 -14.22 -0.42 38.65
CA VAL A 144 -13.29 -0.62 37.52
C VAL A 144 -13.52 -1.98 36.86
N THR A 145 -13.56 -3.06 37.63
CA THR A 145 -13.81 -4.42 37.11
C THR A 145 -15.14 -4.51 36.36
N GLY A 146 -16.20 -3.89 36.89
CA GLY A 146 -17.51 -3.84 36.23
C GLY A 146 -17.45 -3.11 34.89
N LEU A 147 -16.81 -1.93 34.85
CA LEU A 147 -16.65 -1.16 33.61
C LEU A 147 -15.87 -1.96 32.56
N LEU A 148 -14.76 -2.60 32.96
CA LEU A 148 -13.95 -3.42 32.07
C LEU A 148 -14.73 -4.61 31.49
N ARG A 149 -15.51 -5.31 32.33
CA ARG A 149 -16.36 -6.43 31.88
C ARG A 149 -17.47 -5.99 30.94
N LEU A 150 -18.09 -4.83 31.17
CA LEU A 150 -19.07 -4.29 30.22
C LEU A 150 -18.44 -4.01 28.86
N ILE A 151 -17.22 -3.45 28.83
CA ILE A 151 -16.50 -3.21 27.57
C ILE A 151 -16.12 -4.53 26.89
N GLU A 152 -15.70 -5.54 27.65
CA GLU A 152 -15.40 -6.88 27.14
C GLU A 152 -16.65 -7.56 26.55
N SER A 153 -17.79 -7.51 27.24
CA SER A 153 -19.09 -7.98 26.74
C SER A 153 -19.48 -7.29 25.42
N GLU A 154 -19.25 -5.97 25.30
CA GLU A 154 -19.50 -5.26 24.04
C GLU A 154 -18.60 -5.77 22.91
N ARG A 155 -17.32 -6.07 23.18
CA ARG A 155 -16.40 -6.66 22.18
C ARG A 155 -16.85 -8.03 21.70
N LEU A 156 -17.54 -8.78 22.56
CA LEU A 156 -18.15 -10.07 22.22
C LEU A 156 -19.49 -9.92 21.46
N GLY A 157 -19.97 -8.69 21.28
CA GLY A 157 -21.20 -8.37 20.54
C GLY A 157 -22.46 -8.28 21.42
N GLU A 158 -22.31 -8.27 22.75
CA GLU A 158 -23.44 -8.10 23.67
C GLU A 158 -23.89 -6.65 23.73
N ALA A 159 -25.20 -6.42 23.87
CA ALA A 159 -25.76 -5.09 24.05
C ALA A 159 -25.52 -4.60 25.49
N ILE A 160 -24.88 -3.44 25.61
CA ILE A 160 -24.53 -2.82 26.89
C ILE A 160 -25.14 -1.42 27.04
N ASP A 161 -25.30 -0.97 28.29
CA ASP A 161 -25.71 0.40 28.58
C ASP A 161 -24.53 1.37 28.43
N LYS A 162 -24.40 1.94 27.23
CA LYS A 162 -23.37 2.93 26.89
C LYS A 162 -23.52 4.22 27.68
N THR A 163 -24.72 4.57 28.14
CA THR A 163 -24.97 5.78 28.92
C THR A 163 -24.42 5.64 30.33
N LEU A 164 -24.59 4.46 30.94
CA LEU A 164 -24.01 4.13 32.23
C LEU A 164 -22.47 4.22 32.21
N LEU A 165 -21.85 3.63 31.19
CA LEU A 165 -20.39 3.71 30.97
C LEU A 165 -19.93 5.16 30.82
N SER A 166 -20.56 5.93 29.95
CA SER A 166 -20.20 7.33 29.71
C SER A 166 -20.28 8.17 31.00
N HIS A 167 -21.35 8.05 31.78
CA HIS A 167 -21.50 8.78 33.03
C HIS A 167 -20.45 8.40 34.09
N LEU A 168 -20.16 7.11 34.25
CA LEU A 168 -19.17 6.65 35.22
C LEU A 168 -17.74 6.99 34.81
N LEU A 169 -17.39 6.89 33.53
CA LEU A 169 -16.09 7.32 33.04
C LEU A 169 -15.92 8.84 33.19
N LYS A 170 -16.99 9.61 32.91
CA LYS A 170 -17.00 11.05 33.17
C LYS A 170 -16.80 11.39 34.65
N MET A 171 -17.41 10.62 35.56
CA MET A 171 -17.12 10.71 36.99
C MET A 171 -15.63 10.50 37.29
N PHE A 172 -15.00 9.45 36.75
CA PHE A 172 -13.56 9.23 36.95
C PHE A 172 -12.70 10.38 36.40
N THR A 173 -13.10 10.99 35.28
CA THR A 173 -12.44 12.18 34.72
C THR A 173 -12.60 13.37 35.64
N ASP A 174 -13.82 13.66 36.10
CA ASP A 174 -14.13 14.82 36.94
C ASP A 174 -13.46 14.71 38.34
N LEU A 175 -13.24 13.48 38.84
CA LEU A 175 -12.48 13.21 40.06
C LEU A 175 -10.95 13.20 39.84
N GLY A 176 -10.48 13.28 38.59
CA GLY A 176 -9.05 13.20 38.25
C GLY A 176 -8.42 11.86 38.60
N MET A 177 -9.19 10.76 38.50
CA MET A 177 -8.77 9.38 38.79
C MET A 177 -8.66 8.52 37.53
N TYR A 178 -9.21 8.98 36.39
CA TYR A 178 -9.30 8.21 35.14
C TYR A 178 -7.96 7.57 34.70
N SER A 179 -6.87 8.33 34.61
CA SER A 179 -5.60 7.83 34.08
C SER A 179 -4.86 6.84 34.98
N GLU A 180 -4.99 6.95 36.30
CA GLU A 180 -4.29 6.06 37.23
C GLU A 180 -5.10 4.80 37.54
N THR A 181 -6.41 4.96 37.70
CA THR A 181 -7.29 3.93 38.24
C THR A 181 -8.02 3.12 37.17
N PHE A 182 -8.36 3.73 36.03
CA PHE A 182 -9.12 3.07 34.96
C PHE A 182 -8.27 2.80 33.71
N GLU A 183 -7.58 3.82 33.18
CA GLU A 183 -6.92 3.75 31.88
C GLU A 183 -5.84 2.66 31.81
N LYS A 184 -5.02 2.52 32.87
CA LYS A 184 -3.97 1.49 32.93
C LYS A 184 -4.55 0.06 32.93
N PRO A 185 -5.44 -0.32 33.88
CA PRO A 185 -6.10 -1.63 33.82
C PRO A 185 -6.89 -1.88 32.52
N PHE A 186 -7.48 -0.83 31.95
CA PHE A 186 -8.22 -0.92 30.69
C PHE A 186 -7.32 -1.32 29.52
N LEU A 187 -6.16 -0.68 29.39
CA LEU A 187 -5.19 -1.01 28.33
C LEU A 187 -4.58 -2.41 28.54
N GLU A 188 -4.32 -2.81 29.79
CA GLU A 188 -3.82 -4.15 30.12
C GLU A 188 -4.83 -5.25 29.75
N CYS A 189 -6.10 -5.11 30.18
CA CYS A 189 -7.16 -6.06 29.83
C CYS A 189 -7.40 -6.10 28.31
N THR A 190 -7.32 -4.96 27.64
CA THR A 190 -7.42 -4.88 26.18
C THR A 190 -6.27 -5.60 25.49
N SER A 191 -5.05 -5.45 26.01
CA SER A 191 -3.88 -6.15 25.50
C SER A 191 -4.03 -7.67 25.64
N GLU A 192 -4.51 -8.17 26.78
CA GLU A 192 -4.73 -9.61 27.00
C GLU A 192 -5.85 -10.18 26.12
N PHE A 193 -6.95 -9.44 26.00
CA PHE A 193 -8.08 -9.81 25.14
C PHE A 193 -7.63 -9.98 23.68
N TYR A 194 -7.00 -8.97 23.10
CA TYR A 194 -6.57 -9.03 21.70
C TYR A 194 -5.37 -9.95 21.47
N ALA A 195 -4.51 -10.18 22.46
CA ALA A 195 -3.46 -11.20 22.36
C ALA A 195 -4.05 -12.61 22.21
N THR A 196 -5.14 -12.90 22.92
CA THR A 196 -5.82 -14.19 22.86
C THR A 196 -6.65 -14.32 21.58
N GLU A 197 -7.40 -13.27 21.23
CA GLU A 197 -8.21 -13.23 20.01
C GLU A 197 -7.34 -13.37 18.75
N GLY A 198 -6.23 -12.63 18.65
CA GLY A 198 -5.32 -12.68 17.52
C GLY A 198 -4.77 -14.09 17.24
N VAL A 199 -4.31 -14.78 18.28
CA VAL A 199 -3.81 -16.17 18.14
C VAL A 199 -4.92 -17.12 17.70
N LYS A 200 -6.10 -17.03 18.31
CA LYS A 200 -7.25 -17.91 18.00
C LYS A 200 -7.71 -17.71 16.55
N TYR A 201 -7.92 -16.47 16.13
CA TYR A 201 -8.44 -16.17 14.80
C TYR A 201 -7.42 -16.50 13.70
N LEU A 202 -6.13 -16.25 13.93
CA LEU A 202 -5.06 -16.58 12.98
C LEU A 202 -4.92 -18.10 12.75
N GLN A 203 -5.33 -18.93 13.71
CA GLN A 203 -5.33 -20.39 13.57
C GLN A 203 -6.60 -20.92 12.88
N GLN A 204 -7.72 -20.23 13.04
CA GLN A 204 -9.04 -20.70 12.61
C GLN A 204 -9.48 -20.14 11.25
N SER A 205 -8.88 -19.05 10.78
CA SER A 205 -9.31 -18.32 9.59
C SER A 205 -8.17 -18.11 8.61
N ASP A 206 -8.54 -17.91 7.34
CA ASP A 206 -7.60 -17.53 6.30
C ASP A 206 -7.13 -16.08 6.48
N ILE A 207 -5.96 -15.75 5.94
CA ILE A 207 -5.35 -14.43 6.06
C ILE A 207 -6.25 -13.27 5.56
N PRO A 208 -6.97 -13.37 4.42
CA PRO A 208 -7.91 -12.33 4.01
C PRO A 208 -8.96 -12.00 5.08
N ASP A 209 -9.53 -13.02 5.72
CA ASP A 209 -10.58 -12.87 6.71
C ASP A 209 -10.01 -12.37 8.04
N TYR A 210 -8.81 -12.82 8.42
CA TYR A 210 -8.07 -12.27 9.54
C TYR A 210 -7.82 -10.77 9.40
N LEU A 211 -7.34 -10.32 8.24
CA LEU A 211 -7.07 -8.89 7.99
C LEU A 211 -8.36 -8.07 8.03
N ARG A 212 -9.48 -8.60 7.51
CA ARG A 212 -10.79 -7.93 7.58
C ARG A 212 -11.28 -7.85 9.03
N HIS A 213 -11.08 -8.90 9.81
CA HIS A 213 -11.41 -8.90 11.23
C HIS A 213 -10.59 -7.87 12.01
N ALA A 214 -9.26 -7.81 11.78
CA ALA A 214 -8.39 -6.82 12.41
C ALA A 214 -8.81 -5.38 12.05
N GLU A 215 -9.16 -5.12 10.79
CA GLU A 215 -9.69 -3.83 10.34
C GLU A 215 -11.01 -3.45 11.05
N SER A 216 -11.96 -4.41 11.17
CA SER A 216 -13.20 -4.21 11.93
C SER A 216 -12.93 -3.87 13.39
N ARG A 217 -12.07 -4.64 14.07
CA ARG A 217 -11.72 -4.40 15.48
C ARG A 217 -11.08 -3.03 15.70
N LEU A 218 -10.20 -2.59 14.80
CA LEU A 218 -9.62 -1.26 14.86
C LEU A 218 -10.66 -0.15 14.72
N GLN A 219 -11.65 -0.35 13.84
CA GLN A 219 -12.74 0.60 13.68
C GLN A 219 -13.68 0.62 14.89
N GLU A 220 -14.03 -0.56 15.44
CA GLU A 220 -14.83 -0.68 16.66
C GLU A 220 -14.17 0.02 17.85
N GLU A 221 -12.86 -0.16 18.05
CA GLU A 221 -12.13 0.56 19.11
C GLU A 221 -12.04 2.07 18.84
N HIS A 222 -11.95 2.47 17.57
CA HIS A 222 -11.99 3.87 17.22
C HIS A 222 -13.34 4.52 17.57
N ASP A 223 -14.45 3.85 17.22
CA ASP A 223 -15.81 4.31 17.50
C ASP A 223 -16.08 4.31 19.01
N ARG A 224 -15.58 3.30 19.73
CA ARG A 224 -15.64 3.23 21.20
C ARG A 224 -14.98 4.44 21.87
N CYS A 225 -13.82 4.86 21.36
CA CYS A 225 -13.16 6.07 21.85
C CYS A 225 -14.00 7.33 21.67
N ILE A 226 -14.77 7.42 20.58
CA ILE A 226 -15.63 8.59 20.31
C ILE A 226 -16.87 8.58 21.21
N LEU A 227 -17.42 7.40 21.49
CA LEU A 227 -18.70 7.27 22.19
C LEU A 227 -18.60 7.56 23.69
N TYR A 228 -17.59 7.02 24.40
CA TYR A 228 -17.57 7.12 25.86
C TYR A 228 -16.20 7.15 26.55
N LEU A 229 -15.07 7.02 25.84
CA LEU A 229 -13.74 7.13 26.44
C LEU A 229 -13.18 8.56 26.33
N GLU A 230 -12.17 8.87 27.14
CA GLU A 230 -11.45 10.13 27.04
C GLU A 230 -10.56 10.19 25.78
N ALA A 231 -10.41 11.41 25.22
CA ALA A 231 -9.67 11.61 23.98
C ALA A 231 -8.18 11.24 24.08
N ASN A 232 -7.60 11.30 25.28
CA ASN A 232 -6.21 10.90 25.54
C ASN A 232 -5.99 9.38 25.41
N THR A 233 -6.99 8.56 25.73
CA THR A 233 -6.93 7.09 25.66
C THR A 233 -6.94 6.56 24.23
N ARG A 234 -7.42 7.35 23.26
CA ARG A 234 -7.51 6.94 21.86
C ARG A 234 -6.19 6.45 21.29
N LYS A 235 -5.10 7.21 21.47
CA LYS A 235 -3.79 6.84 20.90
C LYS A 235 -3.24 5.55 21.55
N PRO A 236 -3.17 5.43 22.89
CA PRO A 236 -2.73 4.20 23.54
C PRO A 236 -3.59 2.97 23.21
N LEU A 237 -4.91 3.13 23.12
CA LEU A 237 -5.83 2.04 22.83
C LEU A 237 -5.60 1.46 21.43
N ILE A 238 -5.61 2.32 20.41
CA ILE A 238 -5.40 1.89 19.03
C ILE A 238 -4.00 1.27 18.88
N ALA A 239 -2.97 1.87 19.46
CA ALA A 239 -1.61 1.31 19.43
C ALA A 239 -1.53 -0.08 20.10
N THR A 240 -2.30 -0.30 21.17
CA THR A 240 -2.37 -1.61 21.85
C THR A 240 -3.05 -2.66 20.96
N THR A 241 -4.16 -2.30 20.32
CA THR A 241 -4.87 -3.18 19.38
C THR A 241 -4.01 -3.51 18.16
N GLU A 242 -3.34 -2.51 17.57
CA GLU A 242 -2.41 -2.68 16.45
C GLU A 242 -1.23 -3.59 16.83
N LYS A 243 -0.67 -3.41 18.03
CA LYS A 243 0.42 -4.26 18.52
C LYS A 243 0.02 -5.73 18.65
N GLN A 244 -1.13 -6.00 19.25
CA GLN A 244 -1.56 -7.37 19.53
C GLN A 244 -2.12 -8.09 18.28
N LEU A 245 -2.94 -7.43 17.47
CA LEU A 245 -3.55 -8.04 16.28
C LEU A 245 -2.64 -8.04 15.06
N LEU A 246 -1.75 -7.05 14.89
CA LEU A 246 -0.93 -6.92 13.69
C LEU A 246 0.55 -7.16 14.01
N GLN A 247 1.18 -6.30 14.83
CA GLN A 247 2.64 -6.28 14.99
C GLN A 247 3.22 -7.63 15.46
N ARG A 248 2.54 -8.30 16.40
CA ARG A 248 2.94 -9.61 16.92
C ARG A 248 2.85 -10.74 15.89
N HIS A 249 1.96 -10.59 14.90
CA HIS A 249 1.60 -11.63 13.94
C HIS A 249 2.09 -11.34 12.51
N THR A 250 2.76 -10.21 12.28
CA THR A 250 3.27 -9.76 10.98
C THR A 250 4.01 -10.86 10.21
N SER A 251 4.95 -11.55 10.85
CA SER A 251 5.72 -12.63 10.21
C SER A 251 4.83 -13.79 9.77
N ALA A 252 3.97 -14.28 10.67
CA ALA A 252 3.06 -15.38 10.38
C ALA A 252 2.04 -15.04 9.30
N ILE A 253 1.56 -13.78 9.26
CA ILE A 253 0.65 -13.29 8.23
C ILE A 253 1.34 -13.29 6.85
N ILE A 254 2.60 -12.82 6.78
CA ILE A 254 3.39 -12.84 5.55
C ILE A 254 3.65 -14.27 5.10
N GLU A 255 4.20 -15.12 5.98
CA GLU A 255 4.64 -16.48 5.64
C GLU A 255 3.49 -17.35 5.13
N LYS A 256 2.30 -17.24 5.74
CA LYS A 256 1.15 -18.06 5.36
C LYS A 256 0.32 -17.47 4.21
N GLY A 257 0.24 -16.15 4.12
CA GLY A 257 -0.75 -15.48 3.28
C GLY A 257 -0.20 -14.79 2.05
N PHE A 258 0.99 -14.20 2.12
CA PHE A 258 1.43 -13.25 1.10
C PHE A 258 1.55 -13.88 -0.29
N THR A 259 2.22 -15.03 -0.39
CA THR A 259 2.36 -15.76 -1.66
C THR A 259 1.01 -16.15 -2.25
N VAL A 260 0.10 -16.68 -1.43
CA VAL A 260 -1.25 -17.11 -1.86
C VAL A 260 -2.06 -15.93 -2.40
N LEU A 261 -1.98 -14.76 -1.72
CA LEU A 261 -2.67 -13.55 -2.17
C LEU A 261 -2.11 -13.02 -3.50
N MET A 262 -0.79 -13.10 -3.69
CA MET A 262 -0.13 -12.69 -4.92
C MET A 262 -0.46 -13.61 -6.10
N GLU A 263 -0.44 -14.93 -5.89
CA GLU A 263 -0.79 -15.93 -6.92
C GLU A 263 -2.26 -15.85 -7.33
N ALA A 264 -3.16 -15.66 -6.37
CA ALA A 264 -4.59 -15.50 -6.62
C ALA A 264 -4.98 -14.09 -7.10
N ASN A 265 -4.01 -13.18 -7.26
CA ASN A 265 -4.21 -11.78 -7.69
C ASN A 265 -5.29 -11.04 -6.88
N ARG A 266 -5.30 -11.23 -5.55
CA ARG A 266 -6.29 -10.69 -4.62
C ARG A 266 -5.98 -9.23 -4.24
N VAL A 267 -6.12 -8.33 -5.20
CA VAL A 267 -5.78 -6.90 -5.08
C VAL A 267 -6.39 -6.22 -3.86
N THR A 268 -7.67 -6.45 -3.58
CA THR A 268 -8.37 -5.81 -2.45
C THR A 268 -7.78 -6.22 -1.10
N ASP A 269 -7.44 -7.50 -0.96
CA ASP A 269 -6.88 -8.05 0.27
C ASP A 269 -5.40 -7.63 0.43
N LEU A 270 -4.65 -7.51 -0.67
CA LEU A 270 -3.29 -6.95 -0.67
C LEU A 270 -3.27 -5.45 -0.31
N SER A 271 -4.25 -4.68 -0.78
CA SER A 271 -4.41 -3.27 -0.41
C SER A 271 -4.71 -3.11 1.09
N ARG A 272 -5.57 -3.97 1.64
CA ARG A 272 -5.84 -4.03 3.08
C ARG A 272 -4.57 -4.39 3.86
N MET A 273 -3.84 -5.41 3.40
CA MET A 273 -2.57 -5.81 4.02
C MET A 273 -1.57 -4.63 4.05
N TYR A 274 -1.40 -3.92 2.93
CA TYR A 274 -0.52 -2.74 2.85
C TYR A 274 -0.92 -1.64 3.84
N THR A 275 -2.21 -1.30 3.88
CA THR A 275 -2.73 -0.24 4.77
C THR A 275 -2.55 -0.60 6.25
N LEU A 276 -2.80 -1.86 6.63
CA LEU A 276 -2.62 -2.33 8.00
C LEU A 276 -1.13 -2.39 8.38
N PHE A 277 -0.25 -2.81 7.46
CA PHE A 277 1.19 -2.91 7.71
C PHE A 277 1.86 -1.54 7.80
N GLN A 278 1.31 -0.52 7.13
CA GLN A 278 1.73 0.87 7.28
C GLN A 278 1.49 1.40 8.69
N ARG A 279 0.45 0.93 9.39
CA ARG A 279 0.15 1.37 10.77
C ARG A 279 1.13 0.84 11.81
N VAL A 280 1.75 -0.32 11.54
CA VAL A 280 2.68 -0.99 12.46
C VAL A 280 4.15 -0.93 12.01
N ASP A 281 4.48 -0.01 11.10
CA ASP A 281 5.82 0.16 10.54
C ASP A 281 6.44 -1.15 9.97
N ALA A 282 5.60 -2.06 9.47
CA ALA A 282 6.00 -3.38 8.96
C ALA A 282 6.20 -3.40 7.43
N ILE A 283 6.28 -2.23 6.79
CA ILE A 283 6.40 -2.10 5.34
C ILE A 283 7.67 -2.79 4.80
N GLU A 284 8.78 -2.72 5.53
CA GLU A 284 10.03 -3.35 5.10
C GLU A 284 9.92 -4.88 5.04
N MET A 285 9.18 -5.50 5.97
CA MET A 285 8.92 -6.95 5.91
C MET A 285 8.08 -7.30 4.68
N LEU A 286 7.09 -6.47 4.35
CA LEU A 286 6.25 -6.66 3.16
C LEU A 286 7.05 -6.51 1.86
N LYS A 287 8.00 -5.56 1.80
CA LYS A 287 8.93 -5.41 0.67
C LYS A 287 9.83 -6.63 0.51
N GLN A 288 10.38 -7.14 1.61
CA GLN A 288 11.19 -8.37 1.60
C GLN A 288 10.38 -9.56 1.09
N ALA A 289 9.14 -9.71 1.56
CA ALA A 289 8.23 -10.75 1.08
C ALA A 289 7.95 -10.63 -0.42
N LEU A 290 7.71 -9.41 -0.92
CA LEU A 290 7.55 -9.15 -2.35
C LEU A 290 8.79 -9.52 -3.15
N SER A 291 9.98 -9.15 -2.68
CA SER A 291 11.24 -9.52 -3.35
C SER A 291 11.43 -11.03 -3.41
N LEU A 292 11.18 -11.73 -2.29
CA LEU A 292 11.27 -13.19 -2.21
C LEU A 292 10.26 -13.88 -3.11
N TYR A 293 9.02 -13.38 -3.17
CA TYR A 293 7.99 -13.88 -4.09
C TYR A 293 8.41 -13.72 -5.55
N ILE A 294 8.86 -12.52 -5.96
CA ILE A 294 9.28 -12.26 -7.35
C ILE A 294 10.45 -13.17 -7.75
N ARG A 295 11.44 -13.31 -6.85
CA ARG A 295 12.61 -14.16 -7.09
C ARG A 295 12.21 -15.63 -7.13
N GLY A 296 11.42 -16.12 -6.18
CA GLY A 296 11.01 -17.52 -6.09
C GLY A 296 10.14 -17.96 -7.27
N THR A 297 9.05 -17.25 -7.53
CA THR A 297 8.12 -17.56 -8.63
C THR A 297 8.79 -17.40 -9.99
N GLY A 298 9.59 -16.35 -10.17
CA GLY A 298 10.31 -16.14 -11.41
C GLY A 298 11.42 -17.15 -11.67
N GLN A 299 12.18 -17.53 -10.63
CA GLN A 299 13.32 -18.44 -10.78
C GLN A 299 12.89 -19.82 -11.27
N GLY A 300 11.74 -20.32 -10.79
CA GLY A 300 11.18 -21.59 -11.26
C GLY A 300 10.91 -21.62 -12.76
N ILE A 301 10.68 -20.46 -13.39
CA ILE A 301 10.32 -20.36 -14.81
C ILE A 301 11.53 -20.01 -15.68
N ILE A 302 12.45 -19.18 -15.20
CA ILE A 302 13.69 -18.87 -15.94
C ILE A 302 14.62 -20.08 -16.03
N MET A 303 14.60 -20.96 -15.03
CA MET A 303 15.45 -22.15 -14.98
C MET A 303 14.84 -23.37 -15.69
N ASP A 304 13.56 -23.31 -16.07
CA ASP A 304 12.86 -24.40 -16.75
C ASP A 304 13.11 -24.33 -18.27
N GLU A 305 14.08 -25.13 -18.75
CA GLU A 305 14.49 -25.12 -20.17
C GLU A 305 13.40 -25.61 -21.12
N GLU A 306 12.42 -26.40 -20.65
CA GLU A 306 11.33 -26.90 -21.49
C GLU A 306 10.37 -25.78 -21.90
N LYS A 307 10.28 -24.73 -21.07
CA LYS A 307 9.39 -23.57 -21.28
C LYS A 307 10.08 -22.36 -21.90
N ASP A 308 11.28 -22.52 -22.46
CA ASP A 308 12.04 -21.44 -23.13
C ASP A 308 11.22 -20.70 -24.20
N LYS A 309 10.29 -21.38 -24.87
CA LYS A 309 9.43 -20.78 -25.90
C LYS A 309 8.42 -19.78 -25.33
N ASP A 310 7.88 -20.08 -24.16
CA ASP A 310 6.83 -19.29 -23.51
C ASP A 310 7.39 -18.30 -22.49
N LEU A 311 8.70 -18.37 -22.21
CA LEU A 311 9.38 -17.56 -21.21
C LEU A 311 9.11 -16.06 -21.34
N VAL A 312 9.25 -15.51 -22.56
CA VAL A 312 9.08 -14.06 -22.77
C VAL A 312 7.62 -13.65 -22.54
N SER A 313 6.65 -14.43 -23.04
CA SER A 313 5.23 -14.20 -22.80
C SER A 313 4.91 -14.22 -21.30
N PHE A 314 5.43 -15.22 -20.57
CA PHE A 314 5.27 -15.31 -19.13
C PHE A 314 5.88 -14.10 -18.41
N LEU A 315 7.10 -13.67 -18.76
CA LEU A 315 7.73 -12.51 -18.13
C LEU A 315 6.93 -11.22 -18.36
N LEU A 316 6.31 -11.06 -19.53
CA LEU A 316 5.43 -9.92 -19.82
C LEU A 316 4.16 -9.96 -18.97
N GLU A 317 3.50 -11.11 -18.86
CA GLU A 317 2.30 -11.30 -18.04
C GLU A 317 2.59 -11.12 -16.55
N PHE A 318 3.69 -11.71 -16.08
CA PHE A 318 4.13 -11.60 -14.70
C PHE A 318 4.44 -10.15 -14.33
N LYS A 319 5.19 -9.43 -15.19
CA LYS A 319 5.46 -8.01 -14.99
C LYS A 319 4.18 -7.18 -14.97
N ALA A 320 3.25 -7.44 -15.89
CA ALA A 320 1.95 -6.75 -15.92
C ALA A 320 1.13 -6.99 -14.65
N SER A 321 1.13 -8.21 -14.11
CA SER A 321 0.47 -8.51 -12.84
C SER A 321 1.10 -7.76 -11.66
N LEU A 322 2.44 -7.69 -11.60
CA LEU A 322 3.17 -6.94 -10.56
C LEU A 322 2.89 -5.43 -10.65
N ASP A 323 2.84 -4.88 -11.86
CA ASP A 323 2.51 -3.46 -12.07
C ASP A 323 1.07 -3.17 -11.62
N LYS A 324 0.11 -4.03 -11.97
CA LYS A 324 -1.27 -3.89 -11.52
C LYS A 324 -1.38 -3.87 -9.99
N ILE A 325 -0.70 -4.80 -9.31
CA ILE A 325 -0.68 -4.87 -7.85
C ILE A 325 -0.02 -3.62 -7.25
N LEU A 326 1.08 -3.14 -7.83
CA LEU A 326 1.75 -1.91 -7.40
C LEU A 326 0.82 -0.68 -7.50
N GLU A 327 0.07 -0.58 -8.60
CA GLU A 327 -0.84 0.53 -8.85
C GLU A 327 -2.09 0.49 -7.95
N GLU A 328 -2.75 -0.66 -7.87
CA GLU A 328 -4.04 -0.79 -7.19
C GLU A 328 -3.91 -1.12 -5.69
N SER A 329 -2.88 -1.87 -5.27
CA SER A 329 -2.74 -2.33 -3.88
C SER A 329 -1.75 -1.50 -3.05
N PHE A 330 -0.64 -1.07 -3.64
CA PHE A 330 0.47 -0.40 -2.94
C PHE A 330 0.53 1.11 -3.19
N ALA A 331 -0.55 1.70 -3.69
CA ALA A 331 -0.69 3.15 -3.91
C ALA A 331 0.48 3.78 -4.71
N LYS A 332 1.05 3.05 -5.67
CA LYS A 332 2.21 3.48 -6.47
C LYS A 332 3.44 3.89 -5.63
N ASN A 333 3.64 3.24 -4.48
CA ASN A 333 4.77 3.53 -3.60
C ASN A 333 6.11 3.29 -4.32
N GLU A 334 6.97 4.30 -4.35
CA GLU A 334 8.27 4.25 -5.04
C GLU A 334 9.20 3.17 -4.48
N ALA A 335 9.18 2.91 -3.18
CA ALA A 335 10.01 1.88 -2.56
C ALA A 335 9.63 0.47 -3.05
N PHE A 336 8.34 0.21 -3.26
CA PHE A 336 7.87 -1.05 -3.86
C PHE A 336 8.20 -1.12 -5.34
N SER A 337 8.08 0.00 -6.07
CA SER A 337 8.50 0.08 -7.48
C SER A 337 9.97 -0.28 -7.64
N ASN A 338 10.84 0.26 -6.79
CA ASN A 338 12.28 -0.03 -6.81
C ASN A 338 12.55 -1.50 -6.44
N THR A 339 11.86 -2.03 -5.43
CA THR A 339 11.97 -3.45 -5.04
C THR A 339 11.59 -4.39 -6.19
N ILE A 340 10.52 -4.08 -6.92
CA ILE A 340 10.12 -4.83 -8.12
C ILE A 340 11.20 -4.74 -9.19
N LYS A 341 11.70 -3.53 -9.51
CA LYS A 341 12.75 -3.32 -10.50
C LYS A 341 14.00 -4.14 -10.19
N GLU A 342 14.53 -4.03 -8.96
CA GLU A 342 15.75 -4.73 -8.53
C GLU A 342 15.56 -6.25 -8.52
N SER A 343 14.42 -6.73 -8.04
CA SER A 343 14.12 -8.17 -7.99
C SER A 343 13.95 -8.75 -9.39
N PHE A 344 13.31 -8.01 -10.29
CA PHE A 344 13.08 -8.42 -11.67
C PHE A 344 14.35 -8.34 -12.53
N GLU A 345 15.21 -7.34 -12.30
CA GLU A 345 16.55 -7.26 -12.90
C GLU A 345 17.42 -8.44 -12.46
N HIS A 346 17.45 -8.74 -11.15
CA HIS A 346 18.16 -9.90 -10.65
C HIS A 346 17.66 -11.18 -11.31
N LEU A 347 16.33 -11.34 -11.36
CA LEU A 347 15.64 -12.48 -11.94
C LEU A 347 16.03 -12.71 -13.41
N ILE A 348 15.86 -11.69 -14.28
CA ILE A 348 16.17 -11.79 -15.72
C ILE A 348 17.64 -12.15 -15.96
N ASN A 349 18.55 -11.69 -15.10
CA ASN A 349 19.98 -11.94 -15.28
C ASN A 349 20.48 -13.22 -14.59
N LEU A 350 19.60 -14.03 -13.99
CA LEU A 350 19.99 -15.32 -13.39
C LEU A 350 20.55 -16.29 -14.43
N ARG A 351 19.95 -16.37 -15.61
CA ARG A 351 20.43 -17.22 -16.71
C ARG A 351 21.23 -16.36 -17.68
N GLN A 352 22.55 -16.54 -17.67
CA GLN A 352 23.45 -15.72 -18.48
C GLN A 352 23.07 -15.78 -19.96
N ASN A 353 22.93 -14.62 -20.61
CA ASN A 353 22.73 -14.40 -22.06
C ASN A 353 21.44 -14.97 -22.68
N ARG A 354 20.81 -15.98 -22.09
CA ARG A 354 19.68 -16.67 -22.70
C ARG A 354 18.40 -15.82 -22.78
N PRO A 355 18.00 -15.05 -21.76
CA PRO A 355 16.86 -14.14 -21.88
C PRO A 355 17.06 -13.07 -22.96
N ALA A 356 18.31 -12.59 -23.15
CA ALA A 356 18.66 -11.68 -24.24
C ALA A 356 18.41 -12.30 -25.63
N GLU A 357 18.84 -13.54 -25.83
CA GLU A 357 18.58 -14.30 -27.06
C GLU A 357 17.08 -14.54 -27.27
N LEU A 358 16.35 -14.99 -26.25
CA LEU A 358 14.93 -15.32 -26.35
C LEU A 358 14.09 -14.07 -26.64
N ILE A 359 14.42 -12.93 -26.04
CA ILE A 359 13.76 -11.65 -26.32
C ILE A 359 14.01 -11.20 -27.77
N ALA A 360 15.24 -11.37 -28.29
CA ALA A 360 15.52 -11.09 -29.70
C ALA A 360 14.73 -12.00 -30.65
N LYS A 361 14.63 -13.30 -30.34
CA LYS A 361 13.83 -14.26 -31.12
C LYS A 361 12.33 -13.97 -31.07
N PHE A 362 11.81 -13.60 -29.90
CA PHE A 362 10.41 -13.22 -29.73
C PHE A 362 10.07 -12.00 -30.60
N LEU A 363 10.94 -10.99 -30.62
CA LEU A 363 10.77 -9.84 -31.51
C LEU A 363 10.82 -10.22 -32.99
N ASP A 364 11.75 -11.11 -33.39
CA ASP A 364 11.81 -11.62 -34.76
C ASP A 364 10.51 -12.33 -35.17
N GLU A 365 9.95 -13.16 -34.28
CA GLU A 365 8.67 -13.82 -34.53
C GLU A 365 7.53 -12.79 -34.67
N LYS A 366 7.49 -11.76 -33.82
CA LYS A 366 6.47 -10.70 -33.88
C LYS A 366 6.56 -9.84 -35.14
N LEU A 367 7.77 -9.58 -35.65
CA LEU A 367 8.01 -8.71 -36.80
C LEU A 367 7.99 -9.42 -38.16
N ARG A 368 7.77 -10.75 -38.21
CA ARG A 368 7.67 -11.50 -39.48
C ARG A 368 6.29 -11.38 -40.14
N ALA A 369 6.27 -11.36 -41.47
CA ALA A 369 5.08 -11.23 -42.33
C ALA A 369 3.99 -12.32 -42.14
N GLY A 370 4.25 -13.36 -41.35
CA GLY A 370 3.29 -14.41 -41.00
C GLY A 370 2.24 -13.97 -39.97
N ASN A 371 2.45 -12.88 -39.23
CA ASN A 371 1.51 -12.38 -38.21
C ASN A 371 0.37 -11.54 -38.81
N LYS A 372 -0.37 -12.10 -39.78
CA LYS A 372 -1.46 -11.39 -40.47
C LYS A 372 -2.70 -11.11 -39.60
N GLY A 373 -2.67 -11.43 -38.30
CA GLY A 373 -3.81 -11.27 -37.38
C GLY A 373 -3.64 -10.18 -36.32
N THR A 374 -2.47 -9.55 -36.20
CA THR A 374 -2.21 -8.52 -35.17
C THR A 374 -2.27 -7.14 -35.82
N SER A 375 -3.02 -6.21 -35.22
CA SER A 375 -3.09 -4.83 -35.73
C SER A 375 -1.76 -4.09 -35.50
N GLU A 376 -1.51 -3.01 -36.23
CA GLU A 376 -0.30 -2.20 -36.02
C GLU A 376 -0.25 -1.61 -34.60
N GLU A 377 -1.39 -1.21 -34.04
CA GLU A 377 -1.50 -0.69 -32.67
C GLU A 377 -1.17 -1.77 -31.61
N GLU A 378 -1.69 -2.99 -31.79
CA GLU A 378 -1.37 -4.11 -30.91
C GLU A 378 0.10 -4.49 -30.98
N LEU A 379 0.67 -4.50 -32.19
CA LEU A 379 2.09 -4.76 -32.40
C LEU A 379 2.95 -3.72 -31.67
N GLU A 380 2.64 -2.44 -31.83
CA GLU A 380 3.37 -1.36 -31.16
C GLU A 380 3.29 -1.50 -29.62
N GLY A 381 2.12 -1.82 -29.08
CA GLY A 381 1.95 -2.10 -27.64
C GLY A 381 2.76 -3.31 -27.16
N ILE A 382 2.94 -4.34 -28.00
CA ILE A 382 3.82 -5.48 -27.68
C ILE A 382 5.28 -5.03 -27.68
N LEU A 383 5.73 -4.23 -28.66
CA LEU A 383 7.11 -3.73 -28.73
C LEU A 383 7.46 -2.91 -27.48
N ASP A 384 6.55 -2.05 -27.01
CA ASP A 384 6.76 -1.26 -25.79
C ASP A 384 6.91 -2.14 -24.54
N LYS A 385 6.07 -3.17 -24.39
CA LYS A 385 6.18 -4.08 -23.25
C LYS A 385 7.48 -4.89 -23.30
N VAL A 386 7.92 -5.33 -24.48
CA VAL A 386 9.20 -6.03 -24.64
C VAL A 386 10.38 -5.13 -24.31
N LEU A 387 10.31 -3.83 -24.63
CA LEU A 387 11.36 -2.89 -24.27
C LEU A 387 11.50 -2.68 -22.77
N VAL A 388 10.40 -2.78 -22.01
CA VAL A 388 10.48 -2.81 -20.55
C VAL A 388 11.32 -4.01 -20.07
N LEU A 389 11.15 -5.19 -20.67
CA LEU A 389 12.01 -6.34 -20.36
C LEU A 389 13.46 -6.11 -20.78
N PHE A 390 13.67 -5.55 -21.97
CA PHE A 390 15.01 -5.23 -22.51
C PHE A 390 15.82 -4.32 -21.58
N ARG A 391 15.17 -3.37 -20.91
CA ARG A 391 15.83 -2.47 -19.93
C ARG A 391 16.49 -3.23 -18.77
N PHE A 392 15.94 -4.38 -18.37
CA PHE A 392 16.45 -5.19 -17.27
C PHE A 392 17.58 -6.14 -17.68
N ILE A 393 17.89 -6.27 -18.98
CA ILE A 393 18.91 -7.20 -19.47
C ILE A 393 20.30 -6.56 -19.37
N GLN A 394 21.27 -7.30 -18.83
CA GLN A 394 22.68 -6.90 -18.83
C GLN A 394 23.38 -7.23 -20.17
N GLY A 395 23.11 -8.39 -20.77
CA GLY A 395 23.68 -8.85 -22.05
C GLY A 395 23.08 -8.18 -23.30
N LYS A 396 23.12 -6.84 -23.39
CA LYS A 396 22.54 -6.07 -24.50
C LYS A 396 23.29 -6.28 -25.83
N ASP A 397 24.60 -6.55 -25.77
CA ASP A 397 25.45 -6.91 -26.89
C ASP A 397 25.04 -8.26 -27.51
N VAL A 398 24.69 -9.23 -26.65
CA VAL A 398 24.16 -10.53 -27.08
C VAL A 398 22.81 -10.34 -27.78
N PHE A 399 21.92 -9.54 -27.19
CA PHE A 399 20.66 -9.16 -27.83
C PHE A 399 20.91 -8.53 -29.21
N GLU A 400 21.82 -7.55 -29.32
CA GLU A 400 22.16 -6.88 -30.59
C GLU A 400 22.63 -7.90 -31.64
N ALA A 401 23.50 -8.84 -31.26
CA ALA A 401 24.05 -9.84 -32.18
C ALA A 401 22.94 -10.74 -32.77
N PHE A 402 22.02 -11.23 -31.94
CA PHE A 402 20.88 -12.04 -32.41
C PHE A 402 19.87 -11.20 -33.21
N TYR A 403 19.51 -10.02 -32.69
CA TYR A 403 18.57 -9.12 -33.36
C TYR A 403 19.07 -8.71 -34.74
N LYS A 404 20.34 -8.32 -34.87
CA LYS A 404 20.99 -7.97 -36.14
C LYS A 404 21.00 -9.12 -37.13
N LYS A 405 21.30 -10.33 -36.66
CA LYS A 405 21.32 -11.54 -37.51
C LYS A 405 19.94 -11.82 -38.10
N ASP A 406 18.89 -11.71 -37.30
CA ASP A 406 17.53 -12.01 -37.77
C ASP A 406 16.92 -10.84 -38.56
N LEU A 407 17.22 -9.59 -38.20
CA LEU A 407 16.89 -8.42 -39.03
C LEU A 407 17.50 -8.54 -40.43
N ALA A 408 18.77 -8.97 -40.53
CA ALA A 408 19.42 -9.14 -41.84
C ALA A 408 18.66 -10.14 -42.72
N LYS A 409 18.19 -11.26 -42.16
CA LYS A 409 17.37 -12.22 -42.90
C LYS A 409 16.02 -11.63 -43.30
N ARG A 410 15.34 -10.92 -42.40
CA ARG A 410 14.03 -10.32 -42.70
C ARG A 410 14.11 -9.29 -43.83
N LEU A 411 15.14 -8.44 -43.80
CA LEU A 411 15.40 -7.44 -44.84
C LEU A 411 15.76 -8.06 -46.19
N LEU A 412 16.68 -9.03 -46.22
CA LEU A 412 17.16 -9.63 -47.48
C LEU A 412 16.15 -10.58 -48.13
N LEU A 413 15.30 -11.23 -47.32
CA LEU A 413 14.29 -12.17 -47.82
C LEU A 413 12.91 -11.53 -47.99
N GLY A 414 12.76 -10.22 -47.70
CA GLY A 414 11.47 -9.52 -47.77
C GLY A 414 10.40 -10.12 -46.85
N LYS A 415 10.80 -10.60 -45.66
CA LYS A 415 9.92 -11.31 -44.71
C LYS A 415 9.43 -10.45 -43.54
N SER A 416 9.69 -9.15 -43.54
CA SER A 416 9.17 -8.23 -42.51
C SER A 416 7.67 -8.01 -42.67
N ALA A 417 6.95 -7.91 -41.55
CA ALA A 417 5.51 -7.61 -41.52
C ALA A 417 5.21 -6.17 -41.95
N SER A 418 5.99 -5.22 -41.44
CA SER A 418 5.90 -3.79 -41.78
C SER A 418 7.29 -3.16 -41.68
N ILE A 419 7.63 -2.32 -42.65
CA ILE A 419 8.88 -1.54 -42.64
C ILE A 419 8.82 -0.48 -41.54
N ASP A 420 7.64 0.10 -41.30
CA ASP A 420 7.45 1.14 -40.30
C ASP A 420 7.59 0.59 -38.88
N ALA A 421 7.07 -0.62 -38.63
CA ALA A 421 7.27 -1.32 -37.35
C ALA A 421 8.76 -1.59 -37.06
N GLU A 422 9.54 -1.97 -38.08
CA GLU A 422 10.99 -2.20 -37.91
C GLU A 422 11.74 -0.90 -37.63
N LYS A 423 11.39 0.20 -38.33
CA LYS A 423 11.93 1.54 -38.06
C LYS A 423 11.55 2.05 -36.66
N SER A 424 10.32 1.80 -36.22
CA SER A 424 9.84 2.10 -34.87
C SER A 424 10.70 1.37 -33.83
N MET A 425 10.88 0.06 -33.97
CA MET A 425 11.69 -0.74 -33.04
C MET A 425 13.14 -0.24 -32.93
N ILE A 426 13.79 0.07 -34.06
CA ILE A 426 15.16 0.64 -34.04
C ILE A 426 15.18 2.00 -33.33
N THR A 427 14.20 2.85 -33.57
CA THR A 427 14.10 4.16 -32.90
C THR A 427 13.99 3.98 -31.40
N LYS A 428 13.18 3.04 -30.93
CA LYS A 428 13.06 2.75 -29.50
C LYS A 428 14.36 2.19 -28.91
N LEU A 429 15.04 1.27 -29.60
CA LEU A 429 16.37 0.78 -29.19
C LEU A 429 17.42 1.90 -29.11
N LYS A 430 17.34 2.89 -30.03
CA LYS A 430 18.21 4.06 -30.04
C LYS A 430 17.98 4.95 -28.82
N THR A 431 16.74 5.12 -28.40
CA THR A 431 16.40 5.87 -27.18
C THR A 431 16.98 5.18 -25.94
N GLU A 432 16.94 3.85 -25.87
CA GLU A 432 17.40 3.08 -24.70
C GLU A 432 18.93 2.92 -24.62
N CYS A 433 19.61 2.72 -25.76
CA CYS A 433 21.04 2.38 -25.79
C CYS A 433 21.92 3.40 -26.52
N GLY A 434 21.32 4.46 -27.07
CA GLY A 434 22.01 5.48 -27.84
C GLY A 434 22.28 5.08 -29.29
N SER A 435 22.75 6.06 -30.07
CA SER A 435 22.99 5.94 -31.51
C SER A 435 24.12 4.97 -31.87
N GLN A 436 25.10 4.77 -30.99
CA GLN A 436 26.21 3.84 -31.24
C GLN A 436 25.72 2.39 -31.34
N PHE A 437 24.74 2.02 -30.51
CA PHE A 437 24.13 0.69 -30.50
C PHE A 437 23.36 0.42 -31.80
N THR A 438 22.58 1.39 -32.28
CA THR A 438 21.72 1.23 -33.46
C THR A 438 22.40 1.55 -34.78
N ASN A 439 23.60 2.14 -34.79
CA ASN A 439 24.28 2.61 -36.01
C ASN A 439 24.35 1.54 -37.11
N LYS A 440 24.70 0.30 -36.75
CA LYS A 440 24.78 -0.82 -37.69
C LYS A 440 23.40 -1.19 -38.24
N LEU A 441 22.38 -1.23 -37.38
CA LEU A 441 21.00 -1.55 -37.77
C LEU A 441 20.42 -0.48 -38.70
N GLU A 442 20.63 0.80 -38.39
CA GLU A 442 20.25 1.93 -39.25
C GLU A 442 20.99 1.88 -40.60
N GLY A 443 22.27 1.51 -40.58
CA GLY A 443 23.07 1.29 -41.78
C GLY A 443 22.52 0.20 -42.68
N MET A 444 22.02 -0.91 -42.12
CA MET A 444 21.37 -1.98 -42.89
C MET A 444 20.13 -1.49 -43.64
N PHE A 445 19.31 -0.62 -43.03
CA PHE A 445 18.15 -0.03 -43.71
C PHE A 445 18.56 0.89 -44.86
N LYS A 446 19.56 1.76 -44.63
CA LYS A 446 20.11 2.63 -45.67
C LYS A 446 20.66 1.85 -46.85
N ASP A 447 21.34 0.73 -46.60
CA ASP A 447 21.85 -0.14 -47.66
C ASP A 447 20.71 -0.76 -48.49
N ILE A 448 19.59 -1.15 -47.87
CA ILE A 448 18.41 -1.68 -48.58
C ILE A 448 17.75 -0.61 -49.45
N GLU A 449 17.57 0.60 -48.93
CA GLU A 449 17.00 1.73 -49.68
C GLU A 449 17.92 2.12 -50.85
N LEU A 450 19.21 2.31 -50.59
CA LEU A 450 20.20 2.63 -51.62
C LEU A 450 20.32 1.51 -52.68
N SER A 451 20.19 0.24 -52.28
CA SER A 451 20.19 -0.88 -53.22
C SER A 451 19.03 -0.80 -54.20
N LYS A 452 17.84 -0.32 -53.79
CA LYS A 452 16.71 -0.12 -54.72
C LYS A 452 17.06 0.93 -55.77
N GLU A 453 17.59 2.08 -55.34
CA GLU A 453 18.04 3.14 -56.25
C GLU A 453 19.15 2.67 -57.21
N ILE A 454 20.10 1.86 -56.72
CA ILE A 454 21.16 1.27 -57.54
C ILE A 454 20.57 0.31 -58.57
N ASN A 455 19.61 -0.53 -58.20
CA ASN A 455 18.94 -1.44 -59.13
C ASN A 455 18.17 -0.69 -60.21
N ASP A 456 17.45 0.37 -59.86
CA ASP A 456 16.73 1.19 -60.85
C ASP A 456 17.70 1.88 -61.80
N SER A 457 18.79 2.45 -61.26
CA SER A 457 19.87 3.03 -62.05
C SER A 457 20.56 2.00 -62.95
N PHE A 458 20.71 0.76 -62.50
CA PHE A 458 21.28 -0.34 -63.29
C PHE A 458 20.35 -0.73 -64.42
N LYS A 459 19.05 -0.96 -64.17
CA LYS A 459 18.05 -1.29 -65.19
C LYS A 459 17.95 -0.23 -66.29
N GLN A 460 18.24 1.03 -65.97
CA GLN A 460 18.25 2.14 -66.94
C GLN A 460 19.60 2.35 -67.65
N SER A 461 20.67 1.72 -67.17
CA SER A 461 22.02 1.90 -67.71
C SER A 461 22.20 1.33 -69.11
N SER A 462 23.15 1.90 -69.87
CA SER A 462 23.50 1.38 -71.20
C SER A 462 24.11 -0.03 -71.12
N GLN A 463 24.89 -0.32 -70.07
CA GLN A 463 25.45 -1.64 -69.81
C GLN A 463 24.34 -2.69 -69.69
N ALA A 464 23.31 -2.42 -68.89
CA ALA A 464 22.19 -3.33 -68.74
C ALA A 464 21.42 -3.53 -70.06
N ARG A 465 21.14 -2.45 -70.78
CA ARG A 465 20.34 -2.52 -72.03
C ARG A 465 21.05 -3.19 -73.20
N THR A 466 22.38 -3.16 -73.24
CA THR A 466 23.16 -3.63 -74.40
C THR A 466 23.89 -4.94 -74.15
N LYS A 467 24.30 -5.22 -72.90
CA LYS A 467 25.14 -6.38 -72.58
C LYS A 467 24.39 -7.51 -71.86
N LEU A 468 23.22 -7.26 -71.25
CA LEU A 468 22.52 -8.32 -70.51
C LEU A 468 21.86 -9.33 -71.47
N PRO A 469 22.04 -10.64 -71.23
CA PRO A 469 21.23 -11.66 -71.85
C PRO A 469 19.73 -11.48 -71.55
N THR A 470 18.86 -12.08 -72.36
CA THR A 470 17.41 -12.12 -72.09
C THR A 470 17.06 -13.38 -71.28
N GLY A 471 16.07 -13.27 -70.39
CA GLY A 471 15.48 -14.43 -69.71
C GLY A 471 15.65 -14.48 -68.18
N ILE A 472 16.55 -13.68 -67.59
CA ILE A 472 16.72 -13.60 -66.12
C ILE A 472 16.46 -12.16 -65.66
N GLU A 473 15.54 -11.99 -64.70
CA GLU A 473 15.42 -10.75 -63.96
C GLU A 473 16.35 -10.79 -62.74
N MET A 474 17.30 -9.84 -62.68
CA MET A 474 18.25 -9.73 -61.59
C MET A 474 17.94 -8.49 -60.73
N SER A 475 17.96 -8.69 -59.41
CA SER A 475 17.96 -7.64 -58.40
C SER A 475 19.12 -7.87 -57.44
N VAL A 476 19.92 -6.85 -57.17
CA VAL A 476 21.15 -6.96 -56.38
C VAL A 476 21.04 -6.10 -55.12
N HIS A 477 21.32 -6.69 -53.97
CA HIS A 477 21.49 -5.94 -52.72
C HIS A 477 22.97 -5.68 -52.47
N VAL A 478 23.37 -4.42 -52.45
CA VAL A 478 24.75 -4.00 -52.17
C VAL A 478 24.86 -3.64 -50.69
N LEU A 479 25.65 -4.40 -49.95
CA LEU A 479 25.70 -4.36 -48.48
C LEU A 479 27.07 -3.86 -47.98
N THR A 480 27.07 -3.01 -46.96
CA THR A 480 28.29 -2.50 -46.34
C THR A 480 28.86 -3.50 -45.32
N THR A 481 30.06 -4.04 -45.55
CA THR A 481 30.65 -5.15 -44.74
C THR A 481 30.68 -4.91 -43.23
N GLY A 482 30.76 -3.66 -42.76
CA GLY A 482 30.80 -3.32 -41.33
C GLY A 482 29.44 -3.26 -40.62
N TYR A 483 28.33 -3.18 -41.37
CA TYR A 483 26.99 -3.07 -40.79
C TYR A 483 26.27 -4.42 -40.69
N TRP A 484 26.53 -5.31 -41.65
CA TRP A 484 25.86 -6.59 -41.76
C TRP A 484 26.60 -7.67 -40.95
N PRO A 485 25.91 -8.77 -40.58
CA PRO A 485 26.59 -9.95 -40.04
C PRO A 485 27.69 -10.45 -40.97
N THR A 486 28.73 -11.06 -40.41
CA THR A 486 29.79 -11.69 -41.22
C THR A 486 29.26 -12.98 -41.82
N TYR A 487 29.34 -13.08 -43.15
CA TYR A 487 28.99 -14.29 -43.90
C TYR A 487 30.26 -14.90 -44.48
N PRO A 488 30.54 -16.18 -44.20
CA PRO A 488 31.69 -16.85 -44.80
C PRO A 488 31.47 -16.95 -46.32
N PRO A 489 32.44 -16.51 -47.15
CA PRO A 489 32.35 -16.71 -48.58
C PRO A 489 32.35 -18.21 -48.88
N MET A 490 31.45 -18.62 -49.77
CA MET A 490 31.36 -20.00 -50.24
C MET A 490 31.60 -20.05 -51.74
N ASP A 491 32.59 -20.85 -52.14
CA ASP A 491 32.88 -21.10 -53.55
C ASP A 491 31.80 -22.00 -54.14
N VAL A 492 31.08 -21.47 -55.12
CA VAL A 492 30.04 -22.20 -55.85
C VAL A 492 30.27 -22.02 -57.33
N LYS A 493 30.20 -23.12 -58.07
CA LYS A 493 30.27 -23.11 -59.53
C LYS A 493 28.92 -22.67 -60.08
N LEU A 494 28.76 -21.36 -60.29
CA LEU A 494 27.56 -20.80 -60.89
C LEU A 494 27.51 -21.11 -62.41
N PRO A 495 26.32 -21.33 -62.99
CA PRO A 495 26.11 -21.35 -64.43
C PRO A 495 26.73 -20.13 -65.13
N HIS A 496 27.18 -20.33 -66.38
CA HIS A 496 27.85 -19.28 -67.14
C HIS A 496 26.99 -18.02 -67.25
N GLU A 497 25.69 -18.19 -67.47
CA GLU A 497 24.73 -17.09 -67.57
C GLU A 497 24.78 -16.23 -66.31
N LEU A 498 24.67 -16.81 -65.11
CA LEU A 498 24.68 -16.05 -63.85
C LEU A 498 25.99 -15.28 -63.64
N ASN A 499 27.13 -15.86 -64.03
CA ASN A 499 28.42 -15.17 -63.97
C ASN A 499 28.43 -13.92 -64.88
N VAL A 500 27.88 -14.01 -66.08
CA VAL A 500 27.77 -12.86 -67.01
C VAL A 500 26.96 -11.73 -66.40
N TYR A 501 25.81 -12.03 -65.76
CA TYR A 501 25.02 -11.01 -65.06
C TYR A 501 25.80 -10.37 -63.91
N GLN A 502 26.51 -11.17 -63.10
CA GLN A 502 27.34 -10.67 -61.99
C GLN A 502 28.46 -9.75 -62.48
N ASP A 503 29.14 -10.10 -63.57
CA ASP A 503 30.24 -9.31 -64.14
C ASP A 503 29.75 -7.97 -64.72
N ILE A 504 28.63 -7.97 -65.44
CA ILE A 504 28.04 -6.75 -66.01
C ILE A 504 27.60 -5.80 -64.89
N PHE A 505 26.98 -6.32 -63.82
CA PHE A 505 26.62 -5.50 -62.67
C PHE A 505 27.85 -4.94 -61.98
N LYS A 506 28.90 -5.75 -61.82
CA LYS A 506 30.16 -5.33 -61.21
C LYS A 506 30.85 -4.22 -62.01
N GLU A 507 30.90 -4.33 -63.34
CA GLU A 507 31.42 -3.28 -64.23
C GLU A 507 30.63 -1.97 -64.07
N PHE A 508 29.29 -2.06 -64.10
CA PHE A 508 28.42 -0.90 -63.85
C PHE A 508 28.68 -0.25 -62.49
N TYR A 509 28.70 -1.03 -61.42
CA TYR A 509 28.86 -0.50 -60.07
C TYR A 509 30.22 0.18 -59.88
N LEU A 510 31.31 -0.44 -60.35
CA LEU A 510 32.66 0.10 -60.24
C LEU A 510 32.88 1.33 -61.13
N SER A 511 32.14 1.47 -62.23
CA SER A 511 32.16 2.67 -63.07
C SER A 511 31.58 3.89 -62.36
N LYS A 512 30.59 3.70 -61.47
CA LYS A 512 29.92 4.76 -60.72
C LYS A 512 30.57 5.02 -59.35
N TYR A 513 31.10 3.98 -58.71
CA TYR A 513 31.67 4.05 -57.37
C TYR A 513 33.14 3.59 -57.37
N SER A 514 34.05 4.51 -57.71
CA SER A 514 35.49 4.27 -57.73
C SER A 514 36.05 4.00 -56.32
N GLY A 515 37.09 3.18 -56.24
CA GLY A 515 37.77 2.84 -54.98
C GLY A 515 37.06 1.81 -54.09
N ARG A 516 35.96 1.20 -54.55
CA ARG A 516 35.25 0.13 -53.84
C ARG A 516 35.64 -1.25 -54.35
N ARG A 517 35.50 -2.27 -53.49
CA ARG A 517 35.65 -3.69 -53.85
C ARG A 517 34.35 -4.42 -53.54
N LEU A 518 33.83 -5.13 -54.53
CA LEU A 518 32.66 -6.00 -54.38
C LEU A 518 33.09 -7.46 -54.14
N MET A 519 32.32 -8.15 -53.31
CA MET A 519 32.44 -9.59 -53.06
C MET A 519 31.02 -10.18 -53.03
N TRP A 520 30.76 -11.17 -53.89
CA TRP A 520 29.47 -11.84 -53.94
C TRP A 520 29.31 -12.82 -52.77
N GLN A 521 28.16 -12.74 -52.09
CA GLN A 521 27.79 -13.66 -51.01
C GLN A 521 26.69 -14.60 -51.49
N ASN A 522 27.11 -15.66 -52.20
CA ASN A 522 26.20 -16.62 -52.82
C ASN A 522 25.26 -17.32 -51.82
N SER A 523 25.68 -17.43 -50.56
CA SER A 523 24.91 -18.02 -49.46
C SER A 523 23.61 -17.28 -49.13
N LEU A 524 23.50 -16.01 -49.50
CA LEU A 524 22.32 -15.16 -49.29
C LEU A 524 21.44 -15.05 -50.53
N GLY A 525 21.91 -15.57 -51.67
CA GLY A 525 21.18 -15.53 -52.93
C GLY A 525 19.94 -16.40 -52.89
N HIS A 526 18.88 -15.95 -53.56
CA HIS A 526 17.67 -16.72 -53.81
C HIS A 526 17.19 -16.46 -55.24
N CYS A 527 16.50 -17.45 -55.81
CA CYS A 527 15.97 -17.38 -57.16
C CYS A 527 14.53 -17.90 -57.19
N VAL A 528 13.77 -17.47 -58.19
CA VAL A 528 12.49 -18.06 -58.53
C VAL A 528 12.68 -18.85 -59.83
N LEU A 529 12.54 -20.17 -59.75
CA LEU A 529 12.68 -21.06 -60.90
C LEU A 529 11.31 -21.41 -61.47
N LYS A 530 11.18 -21.34 -62.79
CA LYS A 530 10.02 -21.88 -63.51
C LYS A 530 10.32 -23.33 -63.87
N VAL A 531 9.58 -24.25 -63.26
CA VAL A 531 9.80 -25.69 -63.42
C VAL A 531 8.58 -26.31 -64.11
N GLU A 532 8.83 -27.13 -65.12
CA GLU A 532 7.81 -27.87 -65.86
C GLU A 532 7.70 -29.29 -65.30
N PHE A 533 6.61 -29.57 -64.58
CA PHE A 533 6.30 -30.91 -64.11
C PHE A 533 5.29 -31.59 -65.05
N PRO A 534 5.20 -32.94 -65.08
CA PRO A 534 4.22 -33.66 -65.91
C PRO A 534 2.76 -33.25 -65.65
N LYS A 535 2.45 -32.71 -64.47
CA LYS A 535 1.10 -32.25 -64.07
C LYS A 535 0.92 -30.72 -64.16
N GLY A 536 1.86 -30.00 -64.76
CA GLY A 536 1.78 -28.55 -64.97
C GLY A 536 3.02 -27.79 -64.52
N ARG A 537 3.06 -26.50 -64.89
CA ARG A 537 4.15 -25.58 -64.57
C ARG A 537 3.98 -25.03 -63.15
N LYS A 538 5.09 -24.91 -62.42
CA LYS A 538 5.13 -24.30 -61.09
C LYS A 538 6.32 -23.36 -60.97
N GLU A 539 6.19 -22.39 -60.08
CA GLU A 539 7.28 -21.50 -59.69
C GLU A 539 7.80 -21.92 -58.31
N LEU A 540 9.10 -22.11 -58.19
CA LEU A 540 9.76 -22.49 -56.95
C LEU A 540 10.65 -21.34 -56.46
N ALA A 541 10.33 -20.79 -55.29
CA ALA A 541 11.23 -19.88 -54.59
C ALA A 541 12.27 -20.70 -53.82
N VAL A 542 13.52 -20.66 -54.26
CA VAL A 542 14.60 -21.50 -53.76
C VAL A 542 15.85 -20.68 -53.46
N SER A 543 16.72 -21.19 -52.58
CA SER A 543 18.05 -20.61 -52.38
C SER A 543 18.92 -20.76 -53.63
N LEU A 544 19.93 -19.90 -53.80
CA LEU A 544 20.85 -19.99 -54.94
C LEU A 544 21.54 -21.36 -55.03
N PHE A 545 21.86 -21.97 -53.89
CA PHE A 545 22.44 -23.32 -53.87
C PHE A 545 21.48 -24.38 -54.39
N GLN A 546 20.20 -24.30 -54.01
CA GLN A 546 19.18 -25.17 -54.58
C GLN A 546 19.02 -24.92 -56.09
N SER A 547 19.11 -23.66 -56.54
CA SER A 547 19.04 -23.33 -57.97
C SER A 547 20.18 -23.85 -58.82
N VAL A 548 21.35 -24.08 -58.23
CA VAL A 548 22.51 -24.64 -58.94
C VAL A 548 22.40 -26.16 -59.06
N VAL A 549 21.67 -26.80 -58.14
CA VAL A 549 21.47 -28.26 -58.10
C VAL A 549 20.31 -28.71 -58.97
N LEU A 550 19.21 -27.94 -58.96
CA LEU A 550 18.03 -28.16 -59.82
C LEU A 550 18.32 -27.75 -61.26
#